data_AF-A0A1V2PLU6-F1
#
_entry.id   AF-A0A1V2PLU6-F1
#
_cell.length_a   1.000
_cell.length_b   1.000
_cell.length_c   1.000
_cell.angle_alpha   90.00
_cell.angle_beta   90.00
_cell.angle_gamma   90.00
#
_symmetry.space_group_name_H-M   'P 1'
#
loop_
_entity.id
_entity.type
_entity.pdbx_description
1 polymer ?
#
loop_
_entity_poly.entity_id
_entity_poly.type
_entity_poly.pdbx_seq_one_letter_code
_entity_poly.pdbx_strand_id
1 'polypeptide(L)'
;MKLAPLRLATVAAFTLAPLLTLGATAPAAVSAAVSAAGQTINYQVRASALGQTAELVLTQDVDSTAPASVAPGGALKVTIDPAPNTVPSSGGGYQIREIKTVALKMPIPANSTFVSASVSGGSGLGTTPPSIAREGNDVVLKVAGPLKGGAAFELPTVTIDLTAGSSGKIESKLGGTSYDAPGLTFTAVIIALGFPVNAPSVAYPNPSPVLTSTTIG
;
A
#
# COMPACT_ATOMS: atom_id res chain seq x y z
N MET A 1 -26.27 39.19 54.46
CA MET A 1 -27.05 38.54 55.55
C MET A 1 -27.99 37.52 54.93
N LYS A 2 -28.17 36.35 55.58
CA LYS A 2 -28.82 35.09 55.14
C LYS A 2 -28.03 34.27 54.12
N LEU A 3 -27.80 32.96 54.24
CA LEU A 3 -27.66 31.95 55.31
C LEU A 3 -27.16 30.67 54.56
N ALA A 4 -26.29 29.88 55.19
CA ALA A 4 -25.71 28.60 54.73
C ALA A 4 -26.79 27.48 54.53
N PRO A 5 -26.52 26.17 54.23
CA PRO A 5 -25.27 25.42 54.45
C PRO A 5 -24.86 24.29 53.46
N LEU A 6 -23.58 23.95 53.61
CA LEU A 6 -22.91 22.64 53.54
C LEU A 6 -23.84 21.41 53.61
N ARG A 7 -23.68 20.46 52.67
CA ARG A 7 -24.13 19.07 52.84
C ARG A 7 -22.98 18.10 52.62
N LEU A 8 -22.64 17.43 53.72
CA LEU A 8 -21.80 16.25 53.85
C LEU A 8 -22.67 15.01 53.53
N ALA A 9 -22.19 14.08 52.71
CA ALA A 9 -22.72 12.72 52.66
C ALA A 9 -21.58 11.72 52.41
N THR A 10 -21.22 11.05 53.49
CA THR A 10 -20.33 9.88 53.62
C THR A 10 -21.04 8.61 53.12
N VAL A 11 -20.31 7.48 53.05
CA VAL A 11 -20.70 6.05 52.96
C VAL A 11 -20.27 5.43 51.61
N ALA A 12 -19.54 4.31 51.51
CA ALA A 12 -18.85 3.45 52.46
C ALA A 12 -17.76 2.66 51.71
N ALA A 13 -16.69 2.32 52.43
CA ALA A 13 -15.72 1.34 52.00
C ALA A 13 -16.32 -0.07 52.06
N PHE A 14 -16.17 -0.85 51.00
CA PHE A 14 -16.27 -2.31 51.04
C PHE A 14 -14.94 -2.87 50.55
N THR A 15 -14.14 -3.32 51.51
CA THR A 15 -12.93 -4.13 51.27
C THR A 15 -13.34 -5.58 51.07
N LEU A 16 -13.01 -6.14 49.90
CA LEU A 16 -12.87 -7.58 49.71
C LEU A 16 -11.69 -7.84 48.78
N ALA A 17 -10.66 -8.48 49.33
CA ALA A 17 -9.62 -9.21 48.63
C ALA A 17 -9.44 -10.54 49.38
N PRO A 18 -8.79 -11.58 48.82
CA PRO A 18 -8.56 -11.93 47.41
C PRO A 18 -9.00 -13.39 47.12
N LEU A 19 -9.20 -13.76 45.86
CA LEU A 19 -9.16 -15.17 45.45
C LEU A 19 -8.51 -15.29 44.08
N LEU A 20 -7.23 -15.69 44.13
CA LEU A 20 -6.46 -16.21 43.01
C LEU A 20 -7.18 -17.45 42.45
N THR A 21 -7.64 -17.38 41.22
CA THR A 21 -7.85 -18.56 40.38
C THR A 21 -6.99 -18.42 39.13
N LEU A 22 -6.11 -19.40 38.97
CA LEU A 22 -5.14 -19.56 37.91
C LEU A 22 -5.85 -20.11 36.67
N GLY A 23 -6.03 -19.27 35.65
CA GLY A 23 -6.56 -19.65 34.35
C GLY A 23 -5.92 -18.78 33.29
N ALA A 24 -4.72 -19.14 32.85
CA ALA A 24 -3.99 -18.42 31.81
C ALA A 24 -4.63 -18.67 30.44
N THR A 25 -5.71 -17.97 30.12
CA THR A 25 -6.04 -17.65 28.73
C THR A 25 -5.38 -16.31 28.43
N ALA A 26 -4.24 -16.35 27.74
CA ALA A 26 -3.56 -15.15 27.27
C ALA A 26 -4.58 -14.25 26.53
N PRO A 27 -4.74 -12.98 26.90
CA PRO A 27 -5.47 -12.06 26.05
C PRO A 27 -4.70 -11.98 24.72
N ALA A 28 -5.34 -12.36 23.62
CA ALA A 28 -4.87 -11.98 22.30
C ALA A 28 -4.81 -10.45 22.30
N ALA A 29 -3.61 -9.90 22.45
CA ALA A 29 -3.37 -8.47 22.35
C ALA A 29 -3.78 -8.07 20.92
N VAL A 30 -4.95 -7.46 20.79
CA VAL A 30 -5.40 -6.85 19.54
C VAL A 30 -4.52 -5.62 19.36
N SER A 31 -3.43 -5.78 18.61
CA SER A 31 -2.59 -4.65 18.22
C SER A 31 -3.43 -3.71 17.36
N ALA A 32 -3.59 -2.47 17.81
CA ALA A 32 -4.31 -1.46 17.06
C ALA A 32 -3.56 -1.19 15.74
N ALA A 33 -4.27 -1.31 14.62
CA ALA A 33 -3.75 -0.87 13.34
C ALA A 33 -3.47 0.64 13.41
N VAL A 34 -2.26 1.05 13.06
CA VAL A 34 -1.93 2.46 12.87
C VAL A 34 -1.95 2.72 11.38
N SER A 35 -2.79 3.67 10.97
CA SER A 35 -2.72 4.21 9.62
C SER A 35 -1.48 5.08 9.54
N ALA A 36 -0.64 4.84 8.53
CA ALA A 36 0.23 5.92 8.09
C ALA A 36 -0.66 7.04 7.51
N ALA A 37 -0.25 8.30 7.68
CA ALA A 37 -0.91 9.38 6.96
C ALA A 37 -0.81 9.11 5.44
N GLY A 38 -1.80 9.55 4.66
CA GLY A 38 -1.77 9.41 3.20
C GLY A 38 -0.45 9.92 2.63
N GLN A 39 0.15 9.10 1.76
CA GLN A 39 1.48 9.31 1.20
C GLN A 39 1.39 9.53 -0.30
N THR A 40 1.99 10.63 -0.76
CA THR A 40 2.17 10.88 -2.18
C THR A 40 3.44 10.20 -2.68
N ILE A 41 3.28 9.25 -3.59
CA ILE A 41 4.37 8.52 -4.23
C ILE A 41 4.70 9.17 -5.58
N ASN A 42 5.92 9.64 -5.74
CA ASN A 42 6.43 10.17 -7.00
C ASN A 42 7.27 9.12 -7.71
N TYR A 43 6.70 8.52 -8.76
CA TYR A 43 7.41 7.60 -9.64
C TYR A 43 8.17 8.37 -10.72
N GLN A 44 9.46 8.11 -10.83
CA GLN A 44 10.26 8.50 -11.99
C GLN A 44 9.97 7.48 -13.09
N VAL A 45 9.38 7.93 -14.18
CA VAL A 45 8.94 7.09 -15.29
C VAL A 45 9.82 7.36 -16.50
N ARG A 46 10.33 6.30 -17.12
CA ARG A 46 10.98 6.35 -18.43
C ARG A 46 10.19 5.50 -19.40
N ALA A 47 9.78 6.10 -20.51
CA ALA A 47 9.07 5.45 -21.60
C ALA A 47 9.86 5.62 -22.90
N SER A 48 9.93 4.57 -23.71
CA SER A 48 10.64 4.61 -24.99
C SER A 48 9.76 4.11 -26.14
N ALA A 49 9.73 4.88 -27.23
CA ALA A 49 9.04 4.53 -28.46
C ALA A 49 9.68 5.26 -29.65
N LEU A 50 9.66 4.66 -30.84
CA LEU A 50 10.14 5.29 -32.07
C LEU A 50 11.59 5.82 -31.99
N GLY A 51 12.46 5.13 -31.25
CA GLY A 51 13.84 5.55 -31.01
C GLY A 51 14.00 6.77 -30.10
N GLN A 52 12.91 7.27 -29.51
CA GLN A 52 12.90 8.37 -28.55
C GLN A 52 12.63 7.84 -27.15
N THR A 53 13.16 8.56 -26.16
CA THR A 53 12.91 8.30 -24.74
C THR A 53 12.37 9.56 -24.10
N ALA A 54 11.30 9.43 -23.32
CA ALA A 54 10.73 10.48 -22.52
C ALA A 54 10.81 10.09 -21.04
N GLU A 55 11.12 11.06 -20.19
CA GLU A 55 11.04 10.94 -18.75
C GLU A 55 9.95 11.87 -18.20
N LEU A 56 9.19 11.37 -17.24
CA LEU A 56 8.08 12.08 -16.60
C LEU A 56 7.90 11.59 -15.17
N VAL A 57 7.20 12.39 -14.38
CA VAL A 57 6.80 12.01 -13.02
C VAL A 57 5.35 11.57 -13.03
N LEU A 58 5.09 10.37 -12.49
CA LEU A 58 3.74 9.90 -12.17
C LEU A 58 3.56 10.03 -10.66
N THR A 59 2.57 10.81 -10.25
CA THR A 59 2.20 10.96 -8.84
C THR A 59 1.02 10.05 -8.51
N GLN A 60 1.12 9.33 -7.40
CA GLN A 60 0.07 8.44 -6.90
C GLN A 60 -0.06 8.62 -5.39
N ASP A 61 -1.24 9.03 -4.92
CA ASP A 61 -1.53 9.02 -3.50
C ASP A 61 -1.90 7.61 -3.04
N VAL A 62 -1.45 7.26 -1.84
CA VAL A 62 -1.59 5.93 -1.25
C VAL A 62 -1.86 6.08 0.24
N ASP A 63 -2.92 5.44 0.70
CA ASP A 63 -3.14 5.18 2.13
C ASP A 63 -2.62 3.78 2.46
N SER A 64 -1.94 3.63 3.59
CA SER A 64 -1.40 2.33 3.99
C SER A 64 -1.51 2.10 5.48
N THR A 65 -1.85 0.88 5.87
CA THR A 65 -2.06 0.52 7.27
C THR A 65 -1.35 -0.77 7.64
N ALA A 66 -0.85 -0.83 8.87
CA ALA A 66 -0.35 -2.04 9.50
C ALA A 66 -0.44 -1.87 11.03
N PRO A 67 -0.40 -2.96 11.82
CA PRO A 67 -0.28 -2.87 13.27
C PRO A 67 0.96 -2.05 13.69
N ALA A 68 0.88 -1.23 14.73
CA ALA A 68 2.07 -0.52 15.24
C ALA A 68 3.09 -1.47 15.86
N SER A 69 2.63 -2.54 16.49
CA SER A 69 3.46 -3.60 17.04
C SER A 69 2.89 -4.99 16.77
N VAL A 70 3.74 -6.01 16.85
CA VAL A 70 3.35 -7.41 16.75
C VAL A 70 4.32 -8.24 17.59
N ALA A 71 3.81 -9.27 18.27
CA ALA A 71 4.65 -10.20 18.99
C ALA A 71 5.57 -10.97 18.01
N PRO A 72 6.74 -11.46 18.45
CA PRO A 72 7.57 -12.36 17.67
C PRO A 72 6.78 -13.57 17.15
N GLY A 73 6.89 -13.89 15.86
CA GLY A 73 6.10 -14.96 15.23
C GLY A 73 4.61 -14.66 15.05
N GLY A 74 4.14 -13.46 15.44
CA GLY A 74 2.75 -13.06 15.31
C GLY A 74 2.35 -12.78 13.86
N ALA A 75 1.06 -12.95 13.55
CA ALA A 75 0.50 -12.56 12.27
C ALA A 75 0.32 -11.04 12.19
N LEU A 76 0.62 -10.45 11.04
CA LEU A 76 0.32 -9.06 10.73
C LEU A 76 -0.21 -8.92 9.31
N LYS A 77 -0.97 -7.84 9.10
CA LYS A 77 -1.55 -7.48 7.81
C LYS A 77 -1.04 -6.10 7.40
N VAL A 78 -0.55 -5.99 6.18
CA VAL A 78 -0.23 -4.71 5.54
C VAL A 78 -1.27 -4.45 4.46
N THR A 79 -1.93 -3.30 4.51
CA THR A 79 -2.83 -2.85 3.45
C THR A 79 -2.21 -1.66 2.73
N ILE A 80 -2.33 -1.65 1.41
CA ILE A 80 -1.88 -0.57 0.52
C ILE A 80 -3.09 -0.22 -0.35
N ASP A 81 -3.60 1.00 -0.19
CA ASP A 81 -4.81 1.49 -0.83
C ASP A 81 -4.49 2.70 -1.70
N PRO A 82 -4.30 2.51 -3.02
CA PRO A 82 -4.01 3.61 -3.92
C PRO A 82 -5.26 4.47 -4.14
N ALA A 83 -5.16 5.78 -3.93
CA ALA A 83 -6.26 6.70 -4.21
C ALA A 83 -6.62 6.75 -5.71
N PRO A 84 -7.86 7.16 -6.07
CA PRO A 84 -8.23 7.39 -7.45
C PRO A 84 -7.27 8.35 -8.17
N ASN A 85 -6.95 8.04 -9.43
CA ASN A 85 -6.04 8.82 -10.26
C ASN A 85 -6.59 8.93 -11.69
N THR A 86 -5.98 9.77 -12.52
CA THR A 86 -6.34 9.96 -13.93
C THR A 86 -5.18 9.59 -14.82
N VAL A 87 -5.44 8.75 -15.83
CA VAL A 87 -4.42 8.47 -16.86
C VAL A 87 -4.16 9.77 -17.63
N PRO A 88 -2.91 10.23 -17.78
CA PRO A 88 -2.63 11.40 -18.60
C PRO A 88 -3.16 11.21 -20.03
N SER A 89 -3.76 12.24 -20.61
CA SER A 89 -4.21 12.22 -22.01
C SER A 89 -3.06 12.34 -23.01
N SER A 90 -1.89 12.78 -22.55
CA SER A 90 -0.67 12.92 -23.35
C SER A 90 0.58 12.70 -22.50
N GLY A 91 1.69 12.37 -23.15
CA GLY A 91 2.99 12.17 -22.52
C GLY A 91 4.09 12.08 -23.57
N GLY A 92 5.27 12.64 -23.30
CA GLY A 92 6.40 12.61 -24.23
C GLY A 92 6.12 13.27 -25.60
N GLY A 93 5.18 14.22 -25.66
CA GLY A 93 4.77 14.88 -26.91
C GLY A 93 3.69 14.14 -27.72
N TYR A 94 3.21 12.98 -27.27
CA TYR A 94 2.19 12.19 -27.97
C TYR A 94 0.89 12.09 -27.16
N GLN A 95 -0.23 11.88 -27.86
CA GLN A 95 -1.48 11.49 -27.22
C GLN A 95 -1.36 10.06 -26.68
N ILE A 96 -1.77 9.85 -25.43
CA ILE A 96 -1.88 8.53 -24.83
C ILE A 96 -3.30 8.01 -25.13
N ARG A 97 -3.39 6.88 -25.82
CA ARG A 97 -4.66 6.21 -26.06
C ARG A 97 -5.09 5.38 -24.85
N GLU A 98 -4.17 4.60 -24.31
CA GLU A 98 -4.41 3.73 -23.16
C GLU A 98 -3.12 3.26 -22.51
N ILE A 99 -3.21 2.78 -21.27
CA ILE A 99 -2.17 2.00 -20.59
C ILE A 99 -2.65 0.55 -20.47
N LYS A 100 -1.72 -0.40 -20.63
CA LYS A 100 -1.95 -1.84 -20.46
C LYS A 100 -0.77 -2.49 -19.75
N THR A 101 -0.94 -3.74 -19.35
CA THR A 101 0.11 -4.62 -18.77
C THR A 101 0.82 -3.98 -17.57
N VAL A 102 0.07 -3.37 -16.66
CA VAL A 102 0.62 -2.79 -15.44
C VAL A 102 1.10 -3.91 -14.52
N ALA A 103 2.32 -3.80 -14.00
CA ALA A 103 2.84 -4.64 -12.94
C ALA A 103 3.49 -3.77 -11.86
N LEU A 104 2.99 -3.86 -10.64
CA LEU A 104 3.50 -3.15 -9.47
C LEU A 104 4.09 -4.15 -8.48
N LYS A 105 5.37 -3.95 -8.12
CA LYS A 105 6.10 -4.78 -7.16
C LYS A 105 6.04 -4.17 -5.76
N MET A 106 5.80 -5.03 -4.79
CA MET A 106 5.86 -4.73 -3.36
C MET A 106 6.80 -5.76 -2.72
N PRO A 107 8.04 -5.39 -2.41
CA PRO A 107 9.00 -6.30 -1.78
C PRO A 107 8.45 -6.84 -0.47
N ILE A 108 8.66 -8.15 -0.23
CA ILE A 108 8.35 -8.74 1.07
C ILE A 108 9.26 -8.05 2.12
N PRO A 109 8.68 -7.40 3.15
CA PRO A 109 9.47 -6.69 4.15
C PRO A 109 10.47 -7.59 4.87
N ALA A 110 11.65 -7.03 5.18
CA ALA A 110 12.59 -7.71 6.07
C ALA A 110 11.96 -7.99 7.44
N ASN A 111 12.52 -8.96 8.18
CA ASN A 111 12.00 -9.42 9.47
C ASN A 111 10.55 -9.94 9.39
N SER A 112 10.12 -10.42 8.22
CA SER A 112 8.82 -11.05 8.03
C SER A 112 8.89 -12.22 7.05
N THR A 113 7.89 -13.10 7.11
CA THR A 113 7.67 -14.18 6.15
C THR A 113 6.31 -13.99 5.47
N PHE A 114 6.28 -14.14 4.15
CA PHE A 114 5.05 -14.04 3.37
C PHE A 114 4.12 -15.23 3.61
N VAL A 115 2.84 -14.96 3.85
CA VAL A 115 1.77 -15.96 3.98
C VAL A 115 0.88 -15.94 2.73
N SER A 116 0.26 -14.80 2.45
CA SER A 116 -0.68 -14.63 1.34
C SER A 116 -0.76 -13.17 0.88
N ALA A 117 -1.34 -12.96 -0.29
CA ALA A 117 -1.76 -11.64 -0.76
C ALA A 117 -3.12 -11.73 -1.44
N SER A 118 -3.91 -10.67 -1.32
CA SER A 118 -5.21 -10.53 -1.95
C SER A 118 -5.42 -9.10 -2.46
N VAL A 119 -6.34 -8.96 -3.42
CA VAL A 119 -6.77 -7.68 -3.97
C VAL A 119 -8.28 -7.53 -3.84
N SER A 120 -8.75 -6.31 -3.64
CA SER A 120 -10.18 -5.97 -3.60
C SER A 120 -10.43 -4.60 -4.20
N GLY A 121 -11.63 -4.40 -4.75
CA GLY A 121 -12.02 -3.11 -5.34
C GLY A 121 -11.28 -2.80 -6.63
N GLY A 122 -11.01 -1.50 -6.83
CA GLY A 122 -10.48 -0.94 -8.07
C GLY A 122 -11.57 -0.60 -9.09
N SER A 123 -11.29 0.39 -9.95
CA SER A 123 -12.22 0.89 -10.96
C SER A 123 -11.49 1.37 -12.21
N GLY A 124 -12.17 1.32 -13.38
CA GLY A 124 -11.59 1.78 -14.65
C GLY A 124 -10.46 0.90 -15.21
N LEU A 125 -10.37 -0.38 -14.81
CA LEU A 125 -9.21 -1.25 -15.09
C LEU A 125 -9.35 -2.17 -16.32
N GLY A 126 -10.46 -2.07 -17.06
CA GLY A 126 -10.82 -3.01 -18.13
C GLY A 126 -11.69 -4.16 -17.62
N THR A 127 -11.87 -5.20 -18.46
CA THR A 127 -12.74 -6.36 -18.15
C THR A 127 -12.00 -7.52 -17.52
N THR A 128 -10.68 -7.60 -17.67
CA THR A 128 -9.87 -8.64 -17.06
C THR A 128 -9.62 -8.30 -15.59
N PRO A 129 -10.00 -9.17 -14.64
CA PRO A 129 -9.77 -8.91 -13.22
C PRO A 129 -8.27 -8.73 -12.91
N PRO A 130 -7.92 -7.81 -11.99
CA PRO A 130 -6.57 -7.74 -11.43
C PRO A 130 -6.16 -9.04 -10.77
N SER A 131 -4.87 -9.36 -10.81
CA SER A 131 -4.30 -10.53 -10.15
C SER A 131 -3.15 -10.13 -9.25
N ILE A 132 -2.92 -10.88 -8.18
CA ILE A 132 -1.80 -10.69 -7.27
C ILE A 132 -1.15 -12.03 -6.93
N ALA A 133 0.17 -12.07 -6.95
CA ALA A 133 0.92 -13.28 -6.61
C ALA A 133 2.33 -12.93 -6.11
N ARG A 134 2.95 -13.87 -5.38
CA ARG A 134 4.37 -13.78 -5.06
C ARG A 134 5.20 -14.18 -6.29
N GLU A 135 6.14 -13.33 -6.65
CA GLU A 135 7.13 -13.59 -7.71
C GLU A 135 8.53 -13.30 -7.15
N GLY A 136 9.30 -14.36 -6.90
CA GLY A 136 10.59 -14.24 -6.22
C GLY A 136 10.45 -13.68 -4.80
N ASN A 137 11.06 -12.52 -4.56
CA ASN A 137 11.00 -11.83 -3.26
C ASN A 137 9.96 -10.69 -3.22
N ASP A 138 9.16 -10.53 -4.27
CA ASP A 138 8.15 -9.49 -4.38
C ASP A 138 6.74 -10.10 -4.38
N VAL A 139 5.78 -9.33 -3.88
CA VAL A 139 4.36 -9.49 -4.20
C VAL A 139 4.07 -8.58 -5.40
N VAL A 140 3.52 -9.13 -6.48
CA VAL A 140 3.31 -8.41 -7.73
C VAL A 140 1.82 -8.30 -8.03
N LEU A 141 1.31 -7.08 -8.03
CA LEU A 141 -0.02 -6.73 -8.54
C LEU A 141 0.07 -6.57 -10.07
N LYS A 142 -0.80 -7.26 -10.81
CA LYS A 142 -0.93 -7.12 -12.25
C LYS A 142 -2.32 -6.64 -12.64
N VAL A 143 -2.36 -5.63 -13.51
CA VAL A 143 -3.59 -5.09 -14.12
C VAL A 143 -3.42 -5.10 -15.64
N ALA A 144 -4.29 -5.83 -16.33
CA ALA A 144 -4.17 -5.99 -17.78
C ALA A 144 -4.48 -4.70 -18.55
N GLY A 145 -5.46 -3.92 -18.07
CA GLY A 145 -6.04 -2.81 -18.80
C GLY A 145 -7.10 -3.24 -19.81
N PRO A 146 -7.55 -2.34 -20.71
CA PRO A 146 -7.00 -1.01 -20.94
C PRO A 146 -7.45 0.04 -19.91
N LEU A 147 -6.52 0.88 -19.46
CA LEU A 147 -6.81 2.12 -18.74
C LEU A 147 -6.77 3.25 -19.78
N LYS A 148 -7.93 3.84 -20.13
CA LYS A 148 -8.00 4.80 -21.24
C LYS A 148 -7.33 6.13 -20.90
N GLY A 149 -6.62 6.72 -21.87
CA GLY A 149 -6.02 8.05 -21.72
C GLY A 149 -7.07 9.10 -21.38
N GLY A 150 -6.80 9.93 -20.37
CA GLY A 150 -7.73 10.92 -19.83
C GLY A 150 -8.84 10.36 -18.93
N ALA A 151 -8.94 9.05 -18.74
CA ALA A 151 -9.95 8.46 -17.87
C ALA A 151 -9.47 8.36 -16.42
N ALA A 152 -10.41 8.50 -15.49
CA ALA A 152 -10.20 8.16 -14.10
C ALA A 152 -10.08 6.63 -13.93
N PHE A 153 -9.22 6.22 -13.00
CA PHE A 153 -9.03 4.83 -12.61
C PHE A 153 -8.66 4.77 -11.12
N GLU A 154 -8.83 3.60 -10.53
CA GLU A 154 -8.38 3.32 -9.17
C GLU A 154 -7.80 1.92 -9.15
N LEU A 155 -6.55 1.78 -8.72
CA LEU A 155 -5.94 0.47 -8.58
C LEU A 155 -6.58 -0.25 -7.38
N PRO A 156 -6.64 -1.59 -7.37
CA PRO A 156 -7.22 -2.32 -6.25
C PRO A 156 -6.41 -2.10 -4.97
N THR A 157 -7.10 -2.08 -3.84
CA THR A 157 -6.47 -2.23 -2.54
C THR A 157 -5.75 -3.56 -2.48
N VAL A 158 -4.48 -3.54 -2.09
CA VAL A 158 -3.66 -4.73 -1.86
C VAL A 158 -3.62 -5.04 -0.37
N THR A 159 -3.82 -6.30 -0.02
CA THR A 159 -3.59 -6.82 1.33
C THR A 159 -2.50 -7.88 1.28
N ILE A 160 -1.49 -7.76 2.14
CA ILE A 160 -0.39 -8.71 2.29
C ILE A 160 -0.42 -9.23 3.73
N ASP A 161 -0.59 -10.54 3.89
CA ASP A 161 -0.53 -11.22 5.17
C ASP A 161 0.89 -11.76 5.40
N LEU A 162 1.45 -11.43 6.56
CA LEU A 162 2.82 -11.74 6.93
C LEU A 162 2.86 -12.40 8.32
N THR A 163 3.94 -13.14 8.58
CA THR A 163 4.35 -13.57 9.91
C THR A 163 5.59 -12.80 10.33
N ALA A 164 5.56 -12.21 11.52
CA ALA A 164 6.68 -11.48 12.08
C ALA A 164 7.87 -12.38 12.40
N GLY A 165 9.09 -11.84 12.22
CA GLY A 165 10.32 -12.47 12.69
C GLY A 165 10.49 -12.35 14.21
N SER A 166 11.74 -12.50 14.68
CA SER A 166 12.04 -12.56 16.11
C SER A 166 12.10 -11.19 16.81
N SER A 167 12.56 -10.14 16.11
CA SER A 167 12.75 -8.80 16.68
C SER A 167 12.98 -7.77 15.57
N GLY A 168 12.87 -6.48 15.90
CA GLY A 168 13.23 -5.38 15.01
C GLY A 168 12.01 -4.66 14.44
N LYS A 169 12.11 -4.19 13.19
CA LYS A 169 11.03 -3.50 12.49
C LYS A 169 10.69 -4.21 11.19
N ILE A 170 9.41 -4.21 10.86
CA ILE A 170 8.86 -4.62 9.58
C ILE A 170 8.43 -3.33 8.88
N GLU A 171 9.14 -2.96 7.81
CA GLU A 171 8.86 -1.75 7.04
C GLU A 171 8.38 -2.13 5.64
N SER A 172 7.16 -1.73 5.31
CA SER A 172 6.63 -1.94 3.96
C SER A 172 7.01 -0.79 3.04
N LYS A 173 7.31 -1.12 1.78
CA LYS A 173 7.71 -0.17 0.74
C LYS A 173 7.15 -0.62 -0.60
N LEU A 174 7.09 0.31 -1.55
CA LEU A 174 6.93 -0.02 -2.96
C LEU A 174 8.28 -0.42 -3.55
N GLY A 175 8.27 -1.31 -4.53
CA GLY A 175 9.49 -1.78 -5.17
C GLY A 175 10.15 -0.72 -6.06
N GLY A 176 11.36 -1.03 -6.50
CA GLY A 176 12.10 -0.26 -7.48
C GLY A 176 13.10 0.73 -6.89
N THR A 177 14.26 0.84 -7.52
CA THR A 177 15.34 1.75 -7.09
C THR A 177 15.98 2.52 -8.25
N SER A 178 15.76 2.08 -9.49
CA SER A 178 16.26 2.71 -10.70
C SER A 178 15.43 2.25 -11.92
N TYR A 179 15.73 2.78 -13.10
CA TYR A 179 15.11 2.30 -14.34
C TYR A 179 15.53 0.86 -14.71
N ASP A 180 16.71 0.41 -14.28
CA ASP A 180 17.21 -0.96 -14.51
C ASP A 180 16.67 -1.96 -13.48
N ALA A 181 16.24 -1.46 -12.31
CA ALA A 181 15.54 -2.21 -11.28
C ALA A 181 14.19 -1.56 -10.98
N PRO A 182 13.21 -1.65 -11.90
CA PRO A 182 11.93 -0.95 -11.74
C PRO A 182 11.00 -1.68 -10.78
N GLY A 183 10.19 -0.87 -10.10
CA GLY A 183 9.11 -1.31 -9.22
C GLY A 183 7.74 -1.28 -9.86
N LEU A 184 7.59 -0.45 -10.89
CA LEU A 184 6.38 -0.33 -11.68
C LEU A 184 6.74 -0.47 -13.16
N THR A 185 6.04 -1.33 -13.88
CA THR A 185 6.14 -1.43 -15.34
C THR A 185 4.74 -1.36 -15.95
N PHE A 186 4.66 -0.83 -17.16
CA PHE A 186 3.43 -0.80 -17.95
C PHE A 186 3.77 -0.52 -19.41
N THR A 187 2.79 -0.70 -20.30
CA THR A 187 2.90 -0.26 -21.69
C THR A 187 1.91 0.88 -21.91
N ALA A 188 2.40 2.09 -22.14
CA ALA A 188 1.56 3.15 -22.70
C ALA A 188 1.38 2.88 -24.20
N VAL A 189 0.18 3.04 -24.73
CA VAL A 189 -0.04 3.03 -26.17
C VAL A 189 -0.35 4.44 -26.62
N ILE A 190 0.58 5.01 -27.36
CA ILE A 190 0.50 6.37 -27.88
C ILE A 190 -0.06 6.37 -29.31
N ILE A 191 -0.49 7.55 -29.78
CA ILE A 191 -0.83 7.79 -31.18
C ILE A 191 0.30 8.60 -31.81
N ALA A 192 0.98 8.02 -32.80
CA ALA A 192 2.01 8.67 -33.58
C ALA A 192 1.66 8.57 -35.07
N LEU A 193 1.62 9.71 -35.76
CA LEU A 193 1.23 9.79 -37.19
C LEU A 193 -0.11 9.09 -37.49
N GLY A 194 -1.06 9.12 -36.55
CA GLY A 194 -2.37 8.48 -36.67
C GLY A 194 -2.41 6.98 -36.31
N PHE A 195 -1.29 6.36 -35.94
CA PHE A 195 -1.22 4.92 -35.64
C PHE A 195 -0.92 4.62 -34.17
N PRO A 196 -1.47 3.52 -33.61
CA PRO A 196 -1.06 2.97 -32.32
C PRO A 196 0.43 2.60 -32.28
N VAL A 197 1.16 3.10 -31.30
CA VAL A 197 2.54 2.66 -31.03
C VAL A 197 2.68 2.32 -29.54
N ASN A 198 3.24 1.15 -29.25
CA ASN A 198 3.55 0.77 -27.87
C ASN A 198 4.80 1.53 -27.41
N ALA A 199 4.71 2.13 -26.23
CA ALA A 199 5.81 2.71 -25.48
C ALA A 199 5.93 1.92 -24.16
N PRO A 200 6.79 0.89 -24.10
CA PRO A 200 7.13 0.24 -22.84
C PRO A 200 7.68 1.26 -21.86
N SER A 201 7.19 1.18 -20.63
CA SER A 201 7.51 2.12 -19.57
C SER A 201 7.99 1.37 -18.33
N VAL A 202 9.03 1.93 -17.71
CA VAL A 202 9.59 1.46 -16.45
C VAL A 202 9.60 2.62 -15.46
N ALA A 203 9.35 2.33 -14.19
CA ALA A 203 9.29 3.35 -13.17
C ALA A 203 9.71 2.86 -11.78
N TYR A 204 10.21 3.79 -10.98
CA TYR A 204 10.60 3.56 -9.59
C TYR A 204 10.26 4.79 -8.72
N PRO A 205 9.90 4.60 -7.45
CA PRO A 205 9.62 5.71 -6.55
C PRO A 205 10.92 6.46 -6.18
N ASN A 206 10.91 7.79 -6.25
CA ASN A 206 12.02 8.63 -5.79
C ASN A 206 11.52 9.94 -5.14
N PRO A 207 11.73 10.13 -3.82
CA PRO A 207 12.31 9.16 -2.87
C PRO A 207 11.42 7.92 -2.73
N SER A 208 11.95 6.84 -2.15
CA SER A 208 11.18 5.63 -1.82
C SER A 208 10.74 5.68 -0.35
N PRO A 209 9.53 6.17 -0.02
CA PRO A 209 9.09 6.27 1.37
C PRO A 209 8.80 4.90 1.99
N VAL A 210 8.85 4.86 3.33
CA VAL A 210 8.33 3.75 4.13
C VAL A 210 6.82 3.92 4.24
N LEU A 211 6.05 2.98 3.68
CA LEU A 211 4.59 3.06 3.71
C LEU A 211 4.03 2.78 5.10
N THR A 212 4.52 1.73 5.76
CA THR A 212 4.13 1.37 7.14
C THR A 212 5.33 0.86 7.93
N SER A 213 5.28 0.98 9.26
CA SER A 213 6.32 0.47 10.17
C SER A 213 5.66 -0.24 11.36
N THR A 214 5.94 -1.54 11.49
CA THR A 214 5.50 -2.36 12.63
C THR A 214 6.72 -2.76 13.47
N THR A 215 6.67 -2.54 14.78
CA THR A 215 7.73 -2.97 15.70
C THR A 215 7.46 -4.39 16.21
N ILE A 216 8.47 -5.25 16.19
CA ILE A 216 8.39 -6.60 16.77
C ILE A 216 8.81 -6.52 18.23
N GLY A 217 7.88 -6.75 19.16
CA GLY A 217 8.11 -6.63 20.60
C GLY A 217 6.93 -7.06 21.45
#